data_AF-X1VBT5-F1
#
_entry.id   AF-X1VBT5-F1
#
_cell.length_a   1.000
_cell.length_b   1.000
_cell.length_c   1.000
_cell.angle_alpha   90.00
_cell.angle_beta   90.00
_cell.angle_gamma   90.00
#
_symmetry.space_group_name_H-M   'P 1'
#
loop_
_entity.id
_entity.type
_entity.pdbx_description
1 polymer ?
#
loop_
_entity_poly.entity_id
_entity_poly.type
_entity_poly.pdbx_seq_one_letter_code
_entity_poly.pdbx_strand_id
1 'polypeptide(L)'
;ITIFEGSNSSGKSTIIKSIATALSSPITSNNLFNEANKFGILPRQDKDSPIVNIFEDKATINLKYGKSDIHDILLKDGTVETDFKGNENFLYTGMLLKNSKIQEYLASGNDDFQWIVSEMSNGGKYEELKVLNDAYIRLADMQTIALKDINKAVGANLKNNKDLEEQKKPLSDEIKKVRDEIINFDAPELKKWTEKKGKIEREIKKLNQQKKEPENGIIKKKKTVESLGKEYTNLESENSEKIDENKKLEKEIVEL
;
A
#
# COMPACT_ATOMS: atom_id res chain seq x y z
N ILE A 1 -39.93 3.87 -26.13
CA ILE A 1 -40.00 2.43 -25.74
C ILE A 1 -39.66 1.65 -27.00
N THR A 2 -38.60 0.83 -26.95
CA THR A 2 -38.20 -0.03 -28.08
C THR A 2 -38.57 -1.46 -27.74
N ILE A 3 -39.30 -2.13 -28.64
CA ILE A 3 -39.81 -3.49 -28.42
C ILE A 3 -39.08 -4.42 -29.39
N PHE A 4 -38.48 -5.49 -28.86
CA PHE A 4 -37.86 -6.55 -29.65
C PHE A 4 -38.80 -7.76 -29.68
N GLU A 5 -39.38 -8.05 -30.85
CA GLU A 5 -40.32 -9.16 -31.05
C GLU A 5 -39.69 -10.25 -31.92
N GLY A 6 -40.09 -11.51 -31.70
CA GLY A 6 -39.61 -12.66 -32.45
C GLY A 6 -39.86 -13.98 -31.73
N SER A 7 -39.69 -15.11 -32.41
CA SER A 7 -39.83 -16.44 -31.84
C SER A 7 -38.81 -16.73 -30.72
N ASN A 8 -39.08 -17.70 -29.85
CA ASN A 8 -38.11 -18.15 -28.87
C ASN A 8 -36.80 -18.57 -29.56
N SER A 9 -35.66 -18.31 -28.90
CA SER A 9 -34.32 -18.58 -29.42
C SER A 9 -33.89 -17.78 -30.66
N SER A 10 -34.61 -16.71 -31.03
CA SER A 10 -34.23 -15.83 -32.15
C SER A 10 -33.09 -14.84 -31.85
N GLY A 11 -32.37 -15.00 -30.74
CA GLY A 11 -31.25 -14.12 -30.36
C GLY A 11 -31.62 -12.79 -29.69
N LYS A 12 -32.91 -12.52 -29.40
CA LYS A 12 -33.35 -11.27 -28.71
C LYS A 12 -32.61 -11.02 -27.40
N SER A 13 -32.48 -12.06 -26.58
CA SER A 13 -31.75 -11.96 -25.31
C SER A 13 -30.27 -11.68 -25.53
N THR A 14 -29.66 -12.23 -26.58
CA THR A 14 -28.25 -11.97 -26.93
C THR A 14 -28.05 -10.49 -27.24
N ILE A 15 -28.95 -9.86 -28.00
CA ILE A 15 -28.89 -8.42 -28.29
C ILE A 15 -28.90 -7.59 -26.98
N ILE A 16 -29.85 -7.88 -26.09
CA ILE A 16 -29.97 -7.17 -24.80
C ILE A 16 -28.72 -7.38 -23.94
N LYS A 17 -28.20 -8.61 -23.90
CA LYS A 17 -26.97 -8.94 -23.16
C LYS A 17 -25.74 -8.26 -23.73
N SER A 18 -25.61 -8.16 -25.05
CA SER A 18 -24.52 -7.44 -25.70
C SER A 18 -24.56 -5.95 -25.38
N ILE A 19 -25.75 -5.33 -25.40
CA ILE A 19 -25.92 -3.93 -24.97
C ILE A 19 -25.54 -3.76 -23.50
N ALA A 20 -26.01 -4.67 -22.63
CA ALA A 20 -25.68 -4.61 -21.22
C ALA A 20 -24.16 -4.74 -20.99
N THR A 21 -23.51 -5.70 -21.65
CA THR A 21 -22.06 -5.90 -21.59
C THR A 21 -21.30 -4.63 -21.95
N ALA A 22 -21.66 -4.00 -23.07
CA ALA A 22 -20.99 -2.80 -23.57
C ALA A 22 -21.19 -1.57 -22.66
N LEU A 23 -22.35 -1.46 -22.03
CA LEU A 23 -22.65 -0.33 -21.14
C LEU A 23 -22.18 -0.54 -19.70
N SER A 24 -21.94 -1.79 -19.28
CA SER A 24 -21.56 -2.12 -17.90
C SER A 24 -20.09 -2.41 -17.68
N SER A 25 -19.31 -2.66 -18.73
CA SER A 25 -17.90 -3.03 -18.58
C SER A 25 -17.01 -1.80 -18.31
N PRO A 26 -15.96 -1.90 -17.48
CA PRO A 26 -15.56 -3.08 -16.70
C PRO A 26 -16.40 -3.26 -15.43
N ILE A 27 -16.72 -4.51 -15.09
CA ILE A 27 -17.42 -4.88 -13.86
C ILE A 27 -16.37 -5.18 -12.78
N THR A 28 -16.37 -4.38 -11.71
CA THR A 28 -15.39 -4.49 -10.62
C THR A 28 -16.00 -5.00 -9.32
N SER A 29 -17.30 -4.78 -9.12
CA SER A 29 -18.01 -5.29 -7.95
C SER A 29 -18.21 -6.81 -8.05
N ASN A 30 -17.79 -7.53 -7.01
CA ASN A 30 -18.03 -8.97 -6.88
C ASN A 30 -19.53 -9.31 -6.87
N ASN A 31 -20.37 -8.44 -6.29
CA ASN A 31 -21.82 -8.66 -6.30
C ASN A 31 -22.39 -8.53 -7.72
N LEU A 32 -21.99 -7.48 -8.45
CA LEU A 32 -22.43 -7.29 -9.83
C LEU A 32 -21.89 -8.36 -10.76
N PHE A 33 -20.67 -8.83 -10.54
CA PHE A 33 -20.09 -9.95 -11.28
C PHE A 33 -20.95 -11.20 -11.17
N ASN A 34 -21.38 -11.55 -9.95
CA ASN A 34 -22.26 -12.69 -9.71
C ASN A 34 -23.64 -12.53 -10.36
N GLU A 35 -24.20 -11.32 -10.35
CA GLU A 35 -25.49 -11.06 -11.00
C GLU A 35 -25.37 -11.05 -12.52
N ALA A 36 -24.29 -10.50 -13.09
CA ALA A 36 -23.98 -10.60 -14.51
C ALA A 36 -23.89 -12.06 -14.98
N ASN A 37 -23.31 -12.95 -14.15
CA ASN A 37 -23.29 -14.40 -14.40
C ASN A 37 -24.69 -15.04 -14.38
N LYS A 38 -25.57 -14.59 -13.47
CA LYS A 38 -26.96 -15.07 -13.41
C LYS A 38 -27.77 -14.63 -14.63
N PHE A 39 -27.64 -13.36 -15.02
CA PHE A 39 -28.27 -12.80 -16.22
C PHE A 39 -27.67 -13.36 -17.52
N GLY A 40 -26.54 -14.05 -17.42
CA GLY A 40 -25.83 -14.62 -18.56
C GLY A 40 -25.30 -13.55 -19.49
N ILE A 41 -24.75 -12.50 -18.89
CA ILE A 41 -23.91 -11.47 -19.53
C ILE A 41 -22.46 -11.97 -19.48
N LEU A 42 -22.03 -12.44 -18.31
CA LEU A 42 -20.73 -13.06 -18.07
C LEU A 42 -20.85 -14.60 -17.94
N PRO A 43 -19.74 -15.34 -18.15
CA PRO A 43 -19.70 -16.78 -17.99
C PRO A 43 -19.87 -17.24 -16.54
N ARG A 44 -20.60 -18.33 -16.36
CA ARG A 44 -20.60 -19.05 -15.08
C ARG A 44 -19.28 -19.80 -14.91
N GLN A 45 -18.91 -20.12 -13.67
CA GLN A 45 -17.70 -20.91 -13.39
C GLN A 45 -17.56 -22.11 -14.33
N ASP A 46 -16.37 -22.22 -14.94
CA ASP A 46 -15.98 -23.26 -15.89
C ASP A 46 -16.86 -23.39 -17.14
N LYS A 47 -17.52 -22.30 -17.56
CA LYS A 47 -18.31 -22.25 -18.79
C LYS A 47 -17.85 -21.13 -19.69
N ASP A 48 -18.07 -21.33 -20.99
CA ASP A 48 -17.84 -20.29 -21.99
C ASP A 48 -18.85 -19.14 -21.86
N SER A 49 -18.42 -17.97 -22.33
CA SER A 49 -19.25 -16.78 -22.39
C SER A 49 -20.53 -17.05 -23.21
N PRO A 50 -21.72 -16.76 -22.64
CA PRO A 50 -23.00 -17.07 -23.28
C PRO A 50 -23.32 -16.20 -24.52
N ILE A 51 -22.52 -15.16 -24.77
CA ILE A 51 -22.67 -14.26 -25.92
C ILE A 51 -21.74 -14.69 -27.07
N VAL A 52 -20.62 -15.34 -26.75
CA VAL A 52 -19.67 -15.83 -27.76
C VAL A 52 -20.23 -17.10 -28.40
N ASN A 53 -20.13 -17.20 -29.73
CA ASN A 53 -20.59 -18.38 -30.45
C ASN A 53 -19.69 -19.58 -30.09
N ILE A 54 -20.27 -20.79 -30.02
CA ILE A 54 -19.58 -22.00 -29.53
C ILE A 54 -18.31 -22.35 -30.31
N PHE A 55 -18.29 -22.02 -31.61
CA PHE A 55 -17.18 -22.28 -32.53
C PHE A 55 -16.22 -21.09 -32.69
N GLU A 56 -16.46 -20.00 -31.98
CA GLU A 56 -15.64 -18.79 -32.02
C GLU A 56 -14.90 -18.61 -30.69
N ASP A 57 -13.76 -17.91 -30.75
CA ASP A 57 -12.97 -17.58 -29.55
C ASP A 57 -13.35 -16.21 -28.96
N LYS A 58 -14.04 -15.38 -29.75
CA LYS A 58 -14.44 -14.04 -29.36
C LYS A 58 -15.71 -13.57 -30.07
N ALA A 59 -16.38 -12.61 -29.47
CA ALA A 59 -17.47 -11.83 -30.06
C ALA A 59 -17.08 -10.35 -30.10
N THR A 60 -17.47 -9.66 -31.16
CA THR A 60 -17.30 -8.21 -31.28
C THR A 60 -18.65 -7.53 -31.11
N ILE A 61 -18.71 -6.55 -30.23
CA ILE A 61 -19.90 -5.74 -29.98
C ILE A 61 -19.59 -4.32 -30.43
N ASN A 62 -20.35 -3.84 -31.42
CA ASN A 62 -20.27 -2.47 -31.90
C ASN A 62 -21.56 -1.74 -31.51
N LEU A 63 -21.47 -0.80 -30.56
CA LEU A 63 -22.63 -0.04 -30.11
C LEU A 63 -22.45 1.44 -30.45
N LYS A 64 -23.36 1.95 -31.29
CA LYS A 64 -23.42 3.37 -31.65
C LYS A 64 -24.65 4.01 -31.03
N TYR A 65 -24.44 5.02 -30.19
CA TYR A 65 -25.51 5.77 -29.56
C TYR A 65 -25.14 7.25 -29.44
N GLY A 66 -25.93 8.12 -30.07
CA GLY A 66 -25.65 9.55 -30.09
C GLY A 66 -24.32 9.87 -30.79
N LYS A 67 -23.37 10.43 -30.05
CA LYS A 67 -22.00 10.72 -30.52
C LYS A 67 -20.97 9.66 -30.10
N SER A 68 -21.39 8.67 -29.32
CA SER A 68 -20.51 7.63 -28.81
C SER A 68 -20.49 6.43 -29.75
N ASP A 69 -19.28 5.91 -30.00
CA ASP A 69 -19.02 4.67 -30.73
C ASP A 69 -18.22 3.78 -29.78
N ILE A 70 -18.81 2.66 -29.36
CA ILE A 70 -18.22 1.73 -28.39
C ILE A 70 -17.84 0.46 -29.13
N HIS A 71 -16.59 0.05 -28.99
CA HIS A 71 -16.04 -1.14 -29.62
C HIS A 71 -15.50 -2.12 -28.57
N ASP A 72 -16.27 -3.18 -28.33
CA ASP A 72 -15.91 -4.18 -27.34
C ASP A 72 -15.56 -5.52 -27.99
N ILE A 73 -14.51 -6.15 -27.48
CA ILE A 73 -14.14 -7.53 -27.80
C ILE A 73 -14.38 -8.36 -26.54
N LEU A 74 -15.37 -9.25 -26.61
CA LEU A 74 -15.67 -10.22 -25.56
C LEU A 74 -15.01 -11.55 -25.90
N LEU A 75 -14.07 -11.98 -25.07
CA LEU A 75 -13.41 -13.27 -25.18
C LEU A 75 -14.27 -14.40 -24.61
N LYS A 76 -13.98 -15.64 -25.02
CA LYS A 76 -14.71 -16.84 -24.61
C LYS A 76 -14.68 -17.09 -23.10
N ASP A 77 -13.62 -16.66 -22.44
CA ASP A 77 -13.42 -16.74 -20.98
C ASP A 77 -14.21 -15.68 -20.18
N GLY A 78 -14.89 -14.76 -20.87
CA GLY A 78 -15.65 -13.67 -20.26
C GLY A 78 -14.89 -12.36 -20.11
N THR A 79 -13.61 -12.31 -20.49
CA THR A 79 -12.83 -11.07 -20.49
C THR A 79 -13.39 -10.13 -21.54
N VAL A 80 -13.64 -8.87 -21.16
CA VAL A 80 -14.09 -7.81 -22.07
C VAL A 80 -12.95 -6.83 -22.25
N GLU A 81 -12.44 -6.75 -23.48
CA GLU A 81 -11.54 -5.69 -23.91
C GLU A 81 -12.41 -4.55 -24.46
N THR A 82 -12.38 -3.39 -23.81
CA THR A 82 -13.18 -2.22 -24.20
C THR A 82 -12.33 -0.96 -24.11
N ASP A 83 -12.52 -0.05 -25.06
CA ASP A 83 -11.97 1.31 -25.03
C ASP A 83 -12.89 2.30 -24.30
N PHE A 84 -14.08 1.86 -23.91
CA PHE A 84 -15.10 2.63 -23.25
C PHE A 84 -15.24 2.24 -21.79
N LYS A 85 -15.25 3.23 -20.89
CA LYS A 85 -15.54 2.99 -19.48
C LYS A 85 -17.03 3.11 -19.23
N GLY A 86 -17.71 1.98 -19.28
CA GLY A 86 -19.12 1.84 -18.91
C GLY A 86 -19.37 2.05 -17.42
N ASN A 87 -20.65 2.00 -17.08
CA ASN A 87 -21.13 2.10 -15.71
C ASN A 87 -21.71 0.76 -15.27
N GLU A 88 -20.97 0.00 -14.45
CA GLU A 88 -21.40 -1.30 -13.95
C GLU A 88 -22.76 -1.23 -13.22
N ASN A 89 -23.11 -0.06 -12.64
CA ASN A 89 -24.39 0.17 -12.01
C ASN A 89 -25.57 0.07 -12.99
N PHE A 90 -25.32 0.10 -14.30
CA PHE A 90 -26.33 -0.21 -15.30
C PHE A 90 -26.96 -1.59 -15.07
N LEU A 91 -26.20 -2.56 -14.55
CA LEU A 91 -26.70 -3.89 -14.23
C LEU A 91 -27.74 -3.89 -13.10
N TYR A 92 -27.76 -2.87 -12.24
CA TYR A 92 -28.81 -2.70 -11.23
C TYR A 92 -30.19 -2.52 -11.86
N THR A 93 -30.28 -2.01 -13.10
CA THR A 93 -31.56 -1.96 -13.82
C THR A 93 -32.12 -3.37 -14.08
N GLY A 94 -31.24 -4.37 -14.19
CA GLY A 94 -31.60 -5.79 -14.29
C GLY A 94 -32.04 -6.39 -12.95
N MET A 95 -31.71 -5.79 -11.80
CA MET A 95 -32.08 -6.31 -10.48
C MET A 95 -33.58 -6.23 -10.16
N LEU A 96 -34.38 -5.56 -10.98
CA LEU A 96 -35.85 -5.58 -10.86
C LEU A 96 -36.50 -6.74 -11.65
N LEU A 97 -35.72 -7.48 -12.42
CA LEU A 97 -36.21 -8.59 -13.24
C LEU A 97 -36.50 -9.85 -12.40
N LYS A 98 -37.28 -10.76 -13.00
CA LYS A 98 -37.51 -12.09 -12.42
C LYS A 98 -36.18 -12.83 -12.31
N ASN A 99 -35.92 -13.39 -11.13
CA ASN A 99 -34.67 -14.07 -10.73
C ASN A 99 -33.48 -13.15 -10.39
N SER A 100 -33.72 -11.88 -10.07
CA SER A 100 -32.69 -11.06 -9.45
C SER A 100 -32.44 -11.47 -7.99
N LYS A 101 -31.27 -11.10 -7.45
CA LYS A 101 -30.99 -11.22 -6.01
C LYS A 101 -32.10 -10.67 -5.13
N ILE A 102 -32.69 -9.53 -5.49
CA ILE A 102 -33.78 -8.91 -4.71
C ILE A 102 -34.99 -9.85 -4.64
N GLN A 103 -35.39 -10.42 -5.78
CA GLN A 103 -36.52 -11.35 -5.80
C GLN A 103 -36.21 -12.66 -5.07
N GLU A 104 -34.97 -13.17 -5.16
CA GLU A 104 -34.52 -14.35 -4.42
C GLU A 104 -34.59 -14.13 -2.90
N TYR A 105 -34.14 -12.97 -2.41
CA TYR A 105 -34.19 -12.62 -0.99
C TYR A 105 -35.64 -12.50 -0.50
N LEU A 106 -36.49 -11.78 -1.25
CA LEU A 106 -37.91 -11.68 -0.94
C LEU A 106 -38.61 -13.05 -0.93
N ALA A 107 -38.32 -13.91 -1.92
CA ALA A 107 -38.93 -15.23 -2.03
C ALA A 107 -38.46 -16.21 -0.94
N SER A 108 -37.21 -16.07 -0.48
CA SER A 108 -36.63 -16.89 0.60
C SER A 108 -36.96 -16.37 2.01
N GLY A 109 -37.58 -15.19 2.13
CA GLY A 109 -37.85 -14.54 3.41
C GLY A 109 -36.59 -13.96 4.07
N ASN A 110 -35.52 -13.75 3.31
CA ASN A 110 -34.31 -13.10 3.77
C ASN A 110 -34.46 -11.57 3.66
N ASP A 111 -34.43 -10.88 4.79
CA ASP A 111 -34.58 -9.43 4.91
C ASP A 111 -33.23 -8.68 4.96
N ASP A 112 -32.11 -9.38 4.83
CA ASP A 112 -30.79 -8.77 4.80
C ASP A 112 -30.46 -8.14 3.44
N PHE A 113 -30.88 -6.89 3.28
CA PHE A 113 -30.56 -6.05 2.11
C PHE A 113 -29.37 -5.12 2.33
N GLN A 114 -28.50 -5.36 3.33
CA GLN A 114 -27.34 -4.50 3.59
C GLN A 114 -26.42 -4.37 2.37
N TRP A 115 -26.33 -5.42 1.56
CA TRP A 115 -25.55 -5.42 0.32
C TRP A 115 -26.03 -4.36 -0.69
N ILE A 116 -27.31 -3.97 -0.71
CA ILE A 116 -27.79 -2.89 -1.58
C ILE A 116 -27.16 -1.58 -1.14
N VAL A 117 -27.09 -1.32 0.17
CA VAL A 117 -26.51 -0.10 0.71
C VAL A 117 -25.01 -0.08 0.45
N SER A 118 -24.30 -1.18 0.63
CA SER A 118 -22.85 -1.22 0.37
C SER A 118 -22.49 -0.96 -1.10
N GLU A 119 -23.38 -1.36 -2.02
CA GLU A 119 -23.17 -1.23 -3.46
C GLU A 119 -23.69 0.09 -4.06
N MET A 120 -24.88 0.53 -3.66
CA MET A 120 -25.52 1.75 -4.17
C MET A 120 -25.04 3.00 -3.44
N SER A 121 -24.51 2.85 -2.23
CA SER A 121 -23.80 3.91 -1.52
C SER A 121 -22.30 3.73 -1.72
N ASN A 122 -21.54 4.83 -1.70
CA ASN A 122 -20.10 4.76 -1.52
C ASN A 122 -19.69 4.17 -0.14
N GLY A 123 -20.63 3.68 0.66
CA GLY A 123 -20.43 3.06 1.98
C GLY A 123 -19.36 1.97 1.97
N GLY A 124 -19.39 1.05 1.00
CA GLY A 124 -18.36 0.00 0.88
C GLY A 124 -16.95 0.58 0.66
N LYS A 125 -16.83 1.59 -0.20
CA LYS A 125 -15.56 2.30 -0.46
C LYS A 125 -15.06 3.05 0.77
N TYR A 126 -15.96 3.63 1.58
CA TYR A 126 -15.59 4.26 2.85
C TYR A 126 -15.10 3.25 3.88
N GLU A 127 -15.68 2.04 3.91
CA GLU A 127 -15.27 0.99 4.80
C GLU A 127 -13.88 0.45 4.42
N GLU A 128 -13.60 0.27 3.13
CA GLU A 128 -12.26 -0.06 2.61
C GLU A 128 -11.23 1.04 2.94
N LEU A 129 -11.59 2.31 2.70
CA LEU A 129 -10.74 3.46 3.05
C LEU A 129 -10.48 3.54 4.55
N LYS A 130 -11.47 3.19 5.38
CA LYS A 130 -11.32 3.15 6.84
C LYS A 130 -10.34 2.06 7.25
N VAL A 131 -10.45 0.85 6.70
CA VAL A 131 -9.51 -0.24 6.98
C VAL A 131 -8.08 0.15 6.59
N LEU A 132 -7.92 0.77 5.42
CA LEU A 132 -6.62 1.26 4.95
C LEU A 132 -6.07 2.36 5.87
N ASN A 133 -6.90 3.33 6.23
CA ASN A 133 -6.52 4.42 7.13
C ASN A 133 -6.13 3.91 8.52
N ASP A 134 -6.88 2.94 9.07
CA ASP A 134 -6.56 2.30 10.35
C ASP A 134 -5.21 1.55 10.28
N ALA A 135 -4.88 0.94 9.15
CA ALA A 135 -3.57 0.32 8.93
C ALA A 135 -2.44 1.35 8.90
N TYR A 136 -2.65 2.49 8.24
CA TYR A 136 -1.68 3.60 8.23
C TYR A 136 -1.46 4.20 9.63
N ILE A 137 -2.53 4.40 10.40
CA ILE A 137 -2.45 4.89 11.78
C ILE A 137 -1.59 3.94 12.62
N ARG A 138 -1.80 2.62 12.52
CA ARG A 138 -0.98 1.63 13.25
C ARG A 138 0.49 1.68 12.88
N LEU A 139 0.80 1.85 11.59
CA LEU A 139 2.18 1.99 11.13
C LEU A 139 2.84 3.25 11.68
N ALA A 140 2.13 4.38 11.66
CA ALA A 140 2.62 5.63 12.23
C ALA A 140 2.86 5.52 13.74
N ASP A 141 1.96 4.88 14.49
CA ASP A 141 2.13 4.64 15.92
C ASP A 141 3.37 3.80 16.23
N MET A 142 3.59 2.71 15.48
CA MET A 142 4.79 1.87 15.63
C MET A 142 6.08 2.65 15.39
N GLN A 143 6.12 3.48 14.35
CA GLN A 143 7.29 4.32 14.07
C GLN A 143 7.51 5.36 15.18
N THR A 144 6.44 5.95 15.70
CA THR A 144 6.51 6.94 16.78
C THR A 144 7.08 6.32 18.06
N ILE A 145 6.65 5.10 18.40
CA ILE A 145 7.20 4.33 19.53
C ILE A 145 8.69 4.04 19.31
N ALA A 146 9.07 3.55 18.13
CA ALA A 146 10.47 3.24 17.81
C ALA A 146 11.37 4.48 17.89
N LEU A 147 10.90 5.64 17.39
CA LEU A 147 11.63 6.91 17.49
C LEU A 147 11.78 7.38 18.93
N LYS A 148 10.75 7.19 19.76
CA LYS A 148 10.81 7.52 21.19
C LYS A 148 11.84 6.69 21.93
N ASP A 149 11.95 5.40 21.61
CA ASP A 149 12.94 4.51 22.21
C ASP A 149 14.37 4.80 21.72
N ILE A 150 14.53 5.13 20.43
CA ILE A 150 15.80 5.62 19.90
C ILE A 150 16.20 6.93 20.61
N ASN A 151 15.30 7.88 20.77
CA ASN A 151 15.58 9.14 21.46
C ASN A 151 15.96 8.93 22.94
N LYS A 152 15.30 8.01 23.65
CA LYS A 152 15.69 7.63 25.01
C LYS A 152 17.11 7.04 25.04
N ALA A 153 17.41 6.13 24.12
CA ALA A 153 18.73 5.51 24.03
C ALA A 153 19.83 6.53 23.68
N VAL A 154 19.56 7.45 22.76
CA VAL A 154 20.48 8.55 22.40
C VAL A 154 20.68 9.50 23.58
N GLY A 155 19.61 9.86 24.30
CA GLY A 155 19.69 10.70 25.50
C GLY A 155 20.52 10.07 26.62
N ALA A 156 20.35 8.76 26.85
CA ALA A 156 21.16 8.01 27.83
C ALA A 156 22.65 7.97 27.42
N ASN A 157 22.94 7.74 26.14
CA ASN A 157 24.31 7.74 25.63
C ASN A 157 24.97 9.12 25.70
N LEU A 158 24.22 10.21 25.47
CA LEU A 158 24.73 11.58 25.60
C LEU A 158 25.09 11.94 27.04
N LYS A 159 24.29 11.51 28.03
CA LYS A 159 24.63 11.68 29.46
C LYS A 159 25.92 10.93 29.81
N ASN A 160 26.00 9.64 29.45
CA ASN A 160 27.21 8.85 29.67
C ASN A 160 28.46 9.48 29.03
N ASN A 161 28.31 10.09 27.84
CA ASN A 161 29.44 10.73 27.16
C ASN A 161 29.89 12.03 27.86
N LYS A 162 28.95 12.82 28.42
CA LYS A 162 29.29 13.99 29.25
C LYS A 162 29.99 13.59 30.53
N ASP A 163 29.50 12.56 31.21
CA ASP A 163 30.10 12.05 32.44
C ASP A 163 31.54 11.53 32.19
N LEU A 164 31.77 10.89 31.03
CA LEU A 164 33.11 10.45 30.60
C LEU A 164 34.04 11.62 30.23
N GLU A 165 33.52 12.70 29.66
CA GLU A 165 34.31 13.92 29.41
C GLU A 165 34.68 14.64 30.70
N GLU A 166 33.75 14.72 31.67
CA GLU A 166 34.02 15.30 32.99
C GLU A 166 35.06 14.49 33.77
N GLN A 167 35.04 13.16 33.68
CA GLN A 167 36.07 12.30 34.29
C GLN A 167 37.44 12.41 33.60
N LYS A 168 37.48 12.68 32.29
CA LYS A 168 38.73 12.86 31.53
C LYS A 168 39.47 14.14 31.86
N LYS A 169 38.76 15.21 32.23
CA LYS A 169 39.34 16.52 32.54
C LYS A 169 40.36 16.49 33.70
N PRO A 170 40.03 15.96 34.90
CA PRO A 170 40.98 15.88 36.00
C PRO A 170 42.14 14.93 35.69
N LEU A 171 41.90 13.82 34.98
CA LEU A 171 42.96 12.90 34.53
C LEU A 171 43.93 13.57 33.53
N SER A 172 43.43 14.41 32.63
CA SER A 172 44.25 15.21 31.71
C SER A 172 45.12 16.23 32.45
N ASP A 173 44.54 16.90 33.46
CA ASP A 173 45.27 17.89 34.26
C ASP A 173 46.30 17.23 35.18
N GLU A 174 46.01 16.03 35.70
CA GLU A 174 46.95 15.22 36.47
C GLU A 174 48.12 14.74 35.61
N ILE A 175 47.90 14.34 34.35
CA ILE A 175 48.97 14.00 33.41
C ILE A 175 49.89 15.19 33.13
N LYS A 176 49.34 16.42 33.02
CA LYS A 176 50.16 17.63 32.85
C LYS A 176 51.04 17.87 34.07
N LYS A 177 50.46 17.83 35.27
CA LYS A 177 51.23 17.95 36.53
C LYS A 177 52.35 16.91 36.63
N VAL A 178 52.04 15.65 36.35
CA VAL A 178 53.01 14.56 36.36
C VAL A 178 54.11 14.77 35.31
N ARG A 179 53.77 15.28 34.12
CA ARG A 179 54.76 15.61 33.09
C ARG A 179 55.68 16.75 33.52
N ASP A 180 55.12 17.78 34.15
CA ASP A 180 55.88 18.94 34.64
C ASP A 180 56.78 18.58 35.84
N GLU A 181 56.37 17.61 36.66
CA GLU A 181 57.17 17.03 37.75
C GLU A 181 58.32 16.13 37.22
N ILE A 182 58.07 15.35 36.17
CA ILE A 182 59.09 14.48 35.54
C ILE A 182 60.21 15.28 34.87
N ILE A 183 59.94 16.49 34.37
CA ILE A 183 60.95 17.38 33.77
C ILE A 183 61.97 17.87 34.83
N ASN A 184 61.66 17.75 36.12
CA ASN A 184 62.41 18.34 37.22
C ASN A 184 63.09 17.34 38.19
N PHE A 185 63.22 16.03 37.89
CA PHE A 185 63.70 15.03 38.87
C PHE A 185 64.70 13.97 38.38
N ASP A 186 65.58 13.54 39.30
CA ASP A 186 66.71 12.60 39.09
C ASP A 186 66.33 11.11 38.90
N ALA A 187 67.25 10.38 38.23
CA ALA A 187 67.06 9.11 37.52
C ALA A 187 66.42 7.87 38.22
N PRO A 188 66.41 7.67 39.55
CA PRO A 188 65.85 6.45 40.15
C PRO A 188 64.31 6.37 40.20
N GLU A 189 63.60 7.51 40.26
CA GLU A 189 62.13 7.54 40.39
C GLU A 189 61.37 7.46 39.05
N LEU A 190 62.07 7.74 37.95
CA LEU A 190 61.58 7.63 36.56
C LEU A 190 61.02 6.24 36.23
N LYS A 191 61.50 5.15 36.86
CA LYS A 191 60.96 3.79 36.67
C LYS A 191 59.53 3.62 37.21
N LYS A 192 59.23 4.18 38.38
CA LYS A 192 57.87 4.11 38.95
C LYS A 192 56.88 4.96 38.15
N TRP A 193 57.34 6.11 37.67
CA TRP A 193 56.52 7.02 36.87
C TRP A 193 56.27 6.52 35.44
N THR A 194 57.26 5.88 34.81
CA THR A 194 57.07 5.22 33.50
C THR A 194 56.12 4.02 33.59
N GLU A 195 56.14 3.27 34.69
CA GLU A 195 55.13 2.22 34.96
C GLU A 195 53.72 2.80 35.16
N LYS A 196 53.58 3.90 35.92
CA LYS A 196 52.30 4.57 36.13
C LYS A 196 51.75 5.14 34.80
N LYS A 197 52.60 5.77 33.99
CA LYS A 197 52.28 6.23 32.64
C LYS A 197 51.85 5.07 31.73
N GLY A 198 52.56 3.95 31.76
CA GLY A 198 52.23 2.75 30.97
C GLY A 198 50.89 2.11 31.37
N LYS A 199 50.51 2.15 32.66
CA LYS A 199 49.19 1.71 33.11
C LYS A 199 48.08 2.62 32.57
N ILE A 200 48.27 3.94 32.70
CA ILE A 200 47.31 4.94 32.20
C ILE A 200 47.16 4.84 30.67
N GLU A 201 48.25 4.66 29.92
CA GLU A 201 48.20 4.47 28.47
C GLU A 201 47.44 3.20 28.05
N ARG A 202 47.60 2.10 28.79
CA ARG A 202 46.82 0.87 28.56
C ARG A 202 45.34 1.07 28.85
N GLU A 203 45.02 1.84 29.89
CA GLU A 203 43.65 2.15 30.28
C GLU A 203 42.96 3.06 29.26
N ILE A 204 43.67 4.09 28.77
CA ILE A 204 43.22 4.92 27.63
C ILE A 204 43.02 4.06 26.37
N LYS A 205 43.93 3.12 26.10
CA LYS A 205 43.79 2.22 24.94
C LYS A 205 42.54 1.34 25.07
N LYS A 206 42.27 0.79 26.27
CA LYS A 206 41.04 0.02 26.55
C LYS A 206 39.78 0.89 26.40
N LEU A 207 39.78 2.11 26.95
CA LEU A 207 38.66 3.05 26.84
C LEU A 207 38.41 3.48 25.38
N ASN A 208 39.47 3.69 24.58
CA ASN A 208 39.34 3.97 23.15
C ASN A 208 38.82 2.76 22.37
N GLN A 209 39.15 1.55 22.79
CA GLN A 209 38.62 0.32 22.20
C GLN A 209 37.12 0.17 22.53
N GLN A 210 36.74 0.45 23.78
CA GLN A 210 35.35 0.49 24.23
C GLN A 210 34.55 1.62 23.58
N LYS A 211 35.19 2.71 23.11
CA LYS A 211 34.54 3.79 22.35
C LYS A 211 34.31 3.44 20.88
N LYS A 212 35.16 2.60 20.28
CA LYS A 212 35.01 2.17 18.88
C LYS A 212 33.78 1.30 18.64
N GLU A 213 33.37 0.49 19.61
CA GLU A 213 32.15 -0.33 19.50
C GLU A 213 30.86 0.52 19.36
N PRO A 214 30.57 1.49 20.24
CA PRO A 214 29.42 2.37 20.09
C PRO A 214 29.55 3.30 18.87
N GLU A 215 30.74 3.77 18.50
CA GLU A 215 30.93 4.55 17.25
C GLU A 215 30.59 3.73 16.01
N ASN A 216 31.03 2.47 15.93
CA ASN A 216 30.66 1.56 14.85
C ASN A 216 29.16 1.23 14.87
N GLY A 217 28.56 1.12 16.05
CA GLY A 217 27.11 0.95 16.23
C GLY A 217 26.32 2.16 15.71
N ILE A 218 26.79 3.38 15.99
CA ILE A 218 26.20 4.63 15.50
C ILE A 218 26.33 4.73 13.97
N ILE A 219 27.49 4.40 13.40
CA ILE A 219 27.70 4.40 11.94
C ILE A 219 26.77 3.39 11.25
N LYS A 220 26.63 2.17 11.81
CA LYS A 220 25.70 1.18 11.27
C LYS A 220 24.25 1.67 11.32
N LYS A 221 23.80 2.19 12.47
CA LYS A 221 22.44 2.74 12.60
C LYS A 221 22.20 3.94 11.68
N LYS A 222 23.20 4.81 11.48
CA LYS A 222 23.11 5.93 10.55
C LYS A 222 22.94 5.47 9.10
N LYS A 223 23.67 4.43 8.69
CA LYS A 223 23.46 3.78 7.37
C LYS A 223 22.08 3.15 7.24
N THR A 224 21.55 2.54 8.29
CA THR A 224 20.18 1.98 8.29
C THR A 224 19.12 3.07 8.18
N VAL A 225 19.32 4.22 8.84
CA VAL A 225 18.43 5.38 8.71
C VAL A 225 18.50 5.97 7.30
N GLU A 226 19.70 6.06 6.70
CA GLU A 226 19.84 6.51 5.31
C GLU A 226 19.20 5.54 4.31
N SER A 227 19.27 4.22 4.51
CA SER A 227 18.59 3.26 3.65
C SER A 227 17.07 3.33 3.77
N LEU A 228 16.55 3.43 5.00
CA LEU A 228 15.11 3.59 5.25
C LEU A 228 14.59 4.93 4.71
N GLY A 229 15.38 6.01 4.80
CA GLY A 229 15.03 7.30 4.21
C GLY A 229 14.92 7.24 2.68
N LYS A 230 15.82 6.51 2.01
CA LYS A 230 15.74 6.27 0.55
C LYS A 230 14.53 5.43 0.16
N GLU A 231 14.22 4.42 0.95
CA GLU A 231 13.06 3.55 0.75
C GLU A 231 11.75 4.35 0.93
N TYR A 232 11.70 5.24 1.92
CA TYR A 232 10.58 6.16 2.11
C TYR A 232 10.42 7.12 0.94
N THR A 233 11.50 7.75 0.44
CA THR A 233 11.40 8.65 -0.72
C THR A 233 10.96 7.92 -1.99
N ASN A 234 11.36 6.66 -2.17
CA ASN A 234 10.92 5.85 -3.32
C ASN A 234 9.42 5.52 -3.22
N LEU A 235 8.96 5.12 -2.03
CA LEU A 235 7.54 4.88 -1.77
C LEU A 235 6.71 6.16 -1.92
N GLU A 236 7.25 7.32 -1.51
CA GLU A 236 6.60 8.62 -1.68
C GLU A 236 6.49 9.01 -3.16
N SER A 237 7.53 8.77 -3.97
CA SER A 237 7.47 8.98 -5.43
C SER A 237 6.48 8.03 -6.11
N GLU A 238 6.49 6.72 -5.80
CA GLU A 238 5.51 5.77 -6.36
C GLU A 238 4.07 6.14 -5.98
N ASN A 239 3.87 6.66 -4.77
CA ASN A 239 2.55 7.07 -4.32
C ASN A 239 2.11 8.39 -5.00
N SER A 240 3.05 9.32 -5.24
CA SER A 240 2.76 10.55 -5.98
C SER A 240 2.36 10.26 -7.43
N GLU A 241 3.02 9.30 -8.09
CA GLU A 241 2.68 8.85 -9.44
C GLU A 241 1.28 8.23 -9.46
N LYS A 242 0.97 7.36 -8.50
CA LYS A 242 -0.38 6.76 -8.38
C LYS A 242 -1.47 7.79 -8.08
N ILE A 243 -1.17 8.83 -7.30
CA ILE A 243 -2.11 9.93 -7.02
C ILE A 243 -2.36 10.74 -8.30
N ASP A 244 -1.33 11.02 -9.08
CA ASP A 244 -1.47 11.78 -10.33
C ASP A 244 -2.16 10.96 -11.43
N GLU A 245 -1.91 9.64 -11.50
CA GLU A 245 -2.71 8.72 -12.32
C GLU A 245 -4.18 8.72 -11.92
N ASN A 246 -4.47 8.64 -10.62
CA ASN A 246 -5.85 8.70 -10.12
C ASN A 246 -6.51 10.05 -10.42
N LYS A 247 -5.80 11.17 -10.30
CA LYS A 247 -6.33 12.50 -10.66
C LYS A 247 -6.58 12.66 -12.16
N LYS A 248 -5.73 12.05 -13.00
CA LYS A 248 -5.98 11.98 -14.45
C LYS A 248 -7.24 11.17 -14.75
N LEU A 249 -7.38 10.00 -14.13
CA LEU A 249 -8.56 9.16 -14.25
C LEU A 249 -9.82 9.87 -13.75
N GLU A 250 -9.75 10.63 -12.66
CA GLU A 250 -10.88 11.45 -12.16
C GLU A 250 -11.26 12.58 -13.14
N LYS A 251 -10.28 13.25 -13.77
CA LYS A 251 -10.57 14.26 -14.80
C LYS A 251 -11.21 13.66 -16.04
N GLU A 252 -10.72 12.51 -16.51
CA GLU A 252 -11.33 11.79 -17.64
C GLU A 252 -12.76 11.34 -17.33
N ILE A 253 -13.07 10.99 -16.07
CA ILE A 253 -14.43 10.66 -15.64
C ILE A 253 -15.35 11.89 -15.57
N VAL A 254 -14.83 13.08 -15.28
CA VAL A 254 -15.62 14.33 -15.17
C VAL A 254 -15.86 14.99 -16.54
N GLU A 255 -15.01 14.74 -17.53
CA GLU A 255 -15.16 15.26 -18.90
C GLU A 255 -15.98 14.34 -19.83
N LEU A 256 -16.34 13.12 -19.38
CA LEU A 256 -17.29 12.19 -20.02
C LEU A 256 -18.72 12.40 -19.51
#